data_AF-A0A836T7R2-F1
#
_entry.id   AF-A0A836T7R2-F1
#
_cell.length_a   1.000
_cell.length_b   1.000
_cell.length_c   1.000
_cell.angle_alpha   90.00
_cell.angle_beta   90.00
_cell.angle_gamma   90.00
#
_symmetry.space_group_name_H-M   'P 1'
#
loop_
_entity.id
_entity.type
_entity.pdbx_description
1 polymer ?
#
loop_
_entity_poly.entity_id
_entity_poly.type
_entity_poly.pdbx_seq_one_letter_code
_entity_poly.pdbx_strand_id
1 'polypeptide(L)' 'MAKVVKAGGMKSSTVEQCLDDAELQKSILNTRMQGEQEFEISSTPTFIVNGNKFSGALSFKQFEEILQPLLPAP' A
#
# COMPACT_ATOMS: atom_id res chain seq x y z
N MET A 1 -0.45 -18.93 -3.73
CA MET A 1 -1.28 -17.75 -4.06
C MET A 1 -2.68 -18.11 -4.52
N ALA A 2 -2.87 -18.84 -5.62
CA ALA A 2 -4.21 -19.18 -6.16
C ALA A 2 -5.23 -19.71 -5.12
N LYS A 3 -4.81 -20.54 -4.15
CA LYS A 3 -5.70 -21.05 -3.07
C LYS A 3 -6.18 -19.95 -2.10
N VAL A 4 -5.32 -18.99 -1.78
CA VAL A 4 -5.64 -17.88 -0.85
C VAL A 4 -6.61 -16.91 -1.49
N VAL A 5 -6.37 -16.50 -2.75
CA VAL A 5 -7.27 -15.60 -3.48
C VAL A 5 -8.62 -16.26 -3.81
N LYS A 6 -8.65 -17.57 -4.09
CA LYS A 6 -9.91 -18.32 -4.23
C LYS A 6 -10.70 -18.38 -2.93
N ALA A 7 -10.03 -18.60 -1.79
CA ALA A 7 -10.68 -18.55 -0.47
C ALA A 7 -11.25 -17.14 -0.16
N GLY A 8 -10.62 -16.09 -0.70
CA GLY A 8 -11.12 -14.71 -0.66
C GLY A 8 -12.26 -14.40 -1.66
N GLY A 9 -12.76 -15.40 -2.41
CA GLY A 9 -13.92 -15.24 -3.30
C GLY A 9 -13.59 -14.90 -4.76
N MET A 10 -12.31 -14.83 -5.15
CA MET A 10 -11.95 -14.59 -6.56
C MET A 10 -12.14 -15.85 -7.42
N LYS A 11 -12.64 -15.65 -8.65
CA LYS A 11 -12.71 -16.71 -9.67
C LYS A 11 -11.31 -17.06 -10.18
N SER A 12 -11.08 -18.32 -10.55
CA SER A 12 -9.78 -18.78 -11.11
C SER A 12 -9.36 -17.95 -12.33
N SER A 13 -10.28 -17.70 -13.26
CA SER A 13 -10.02 -16.93 -14.48
C SER A 13 -9.58 -15.48 -14.19
N THR A 14 -10.10 -14.87 -13.12
CA THR A 14 -9.68 -13.53 -12.69
C THR A 14 -8.26 -13.53 -12.16
N VAL A 15 -7.87 -14.58 -11.41
CA VAL A 15 -6.50 -14.73 -10.93
C VAL A 15 -5.53 -14.92 -12.09
N GLU A 16 -5.88 -15.76 -13.07
CA GLU A 16 -5.08 -15.98 -14.27
C GLU A 16 -4.90 -14.69 -15.08
N GLN A 17 -5.99 -13.96 -15.36
CA GLN A 17 -5.93 -12.67 -16.06
C GLN A 17 -5.05 -11.65 -15.33
N CYS A 18 -5.13 -11.58 -14.00
CA CYS A 18 -4.29 -10.69 -13.20
C CYS A 18 -2.80 -11.04 -13.28
N LEU A 19 -2.48 -12.34 -13.29
CA LEU A 19 -1.09 -12.81 -13.40
C LEU A 19 -0.49 -12.54 -14.79
N ASP A 20 -1.31 -12.57 -15.84
CA ASP A 20 -0.88 -12.37 -17.23
C ASP A 20 -0.91 -10.89 -17.67
N ASP A 21 -1.36 -9.97 -16.81
CA ASP A 21 -1.45 -8.53 -17.12
C ASP A 21 -0.08 -7.82 -16.97
N ALA A 22 0.63 -7.69 -18.10
CA ALA A 22 1.94 -7.04 -18.15
C ALA A 22 1.89 -5.53 -17.81
N GLU A 23 0.80 -4.82 -18.12
CA GLU A 23 0.66 -3.40 -17.79
C GLU A 23 0.45 -3.22 -16.28
N LEU A 24 -0.32 -4.10 -15.65
CA LEU A 24 -0.45 -4.14 -14.20
C LEU A 24 0.90 -4.41 -13.52
N GLN A 25 1.67 -5.38 -14.03
CA GLN A 25 3.01 -5.67 -13.50
C GLN A 25 3.93 -4.44 -13.58
N LYS A 26 3.95 -3.77 -14.73
CA LYS A 26 4.71 -2.53 -14.93
C LYS A 26 4.25 -1.41 -13.99
N SER A 27 2.94 -1.26 -13.80
CA SER A 27 2.36 -0.27 -12.87
C SER A 27 2.77 -0.53 -11.41
N ILE A 28 2.80 -1.79 -10.97
CA ILE A 28 3.26 -2.17 -9.62
C ILE A 28 4.74 -1.79 -9.44
N LEU A 29 5.59 -2.11 -10.41
CA LEU A 29 7.01 -1.76 -10.37
C LEU A 29 7.22 -0.24 -10.36
N ASN A 30 6.47 0.50 -11.17
CA ASN A 30 6.53 1.96 -11.22
C ASN A 30 6.09 2.57 -9.88
N THR A 31 5.00 2.09 -9.29
CA THR A 31 4.53 2.55 -7.97
C THR A 31 5.61 2.37 -6.90
N ARG A 32 6.30 1.21 -6.91
CA ARG A 32 7.42 0.96 -6.00
C ARG A 32 8.56 1.96 -6.23
N MET A 33 8.98 2.16 -7.47
CA MET A 33 10.09 3.07 -7.80
C MET A 33 9.75 4.52 -7.44
N GLN A 34 8.51 4.96 -7.71
CA GLN A 34 8.03 6.29 -7.32
C GLN A 34 8.06 6.48 -5.81
N GLY A 35 7.58 5.49 -5.04
CA GLY A 35 7.65 5.53 -3.59
C GLY A 35 9.09 5.64 -3.05
N GLU A 36 10.02 4.92 -3.67
CA GLU A 36 11.45 4.99 -3.33
C GLU A 36 12.08 6.35 -3.69
N GLN A 37 11.78 6.89 -4.87
CA GLN A 37 12.40 8.12 -5.38
C GLN A 37 11.80 9.40 -4.80
N GLU A 38 10.48 9.48 -4.67
CA GLU A 38 9.77 10.69 -4.24
C GLU A 38 9.70 10.81 -2.71
N PHE A 39 9.50 9.67 -2.03
CA PHE A 39 9.28 9.64 -0.59
C PHE A 39 10.37 8.88 0.16
N GLU A 40 11.46 8.45 -0.48
CA GLU A 40 12.58 7.73 0.17
C GLU A 40 12.10 6.54 1.02
N ILE A 41 11.12 5.77 0.50
CA ILE A 41 10.62 4.57 1.18
C ILE A 41 11.66 3.46 1.07
N SER A 42 12.27 3.09 2.19
CA SER A 42 13.30 2.04 2.26
C SER A 42 12.82 0.75 2.97
N SER A 43 11.65 0.78 3.61
CA SER A 43 11.09 -0.37 4.33
C SER A 43 9.56 -0.32 4.42
N THR A 44 8.95 -1.46 4.69
CA THR A 44 7.49 -1.61 4.86
C THR A 44 7.13 -2.16 6.24
N PRO A 45 6.04 -1.69 6.87
CA PRO A 45 5.14 -0.64 6.39
C PRO A 45 5.77 0.75 6.51
N THR A 46 5.37 1.67 5.61
CA THR A 46 5.65 3.10 5.68
C THR A 46 4.37 3.84 5.29
N PHE A 47 4.06 4.92 5.98
CA PHE A 47 2.87 5.75 5.77
C PHE A 47 3.31 7.14 5.33
N ILE A 48 2.63 7.69 4.30
CA ILE A 48 2.81 9.06 3.86
C ILE A 48 1.54 9.83 4.22
N VAL A 49 1.63 10.80 5.13
CA VAL A 49 0.49 11.62 5.57
C VAL A 49 0.77 13.08 5.26
N ASN A 50 0.00 13.67 4.35
CA ASN A 50 0.21 15.04 3.84
C ASN A 50 1.68 15.31 3.42
N GLY A 51 2.29 14.36 2.72
CA GLY A 51 3.69 14.43 2.26
C GLY A 51 4.75 14.07 3.31
N ASN A 52 4.37 13.89 4.57
CA ASN A 52 5.31 13.50 5.64
C ASN A 52 5.44 11.97 5.73
N LYS A 53 6.67 11.48 5.82
CA LYS A 53 7.01 10.05 5.88
C LYS A 53 7.07 9.54 7.32
N PHE A 54 6.37 8.44 7.59
CA PHE A 54 6.40 7.71 8.85
C PHE A 54 6.69 6.22 8.60
N SER A 55 7.92 5.80 8.91
CA SER A 55 8.37 4.43 8.65
C SER A 55 8.15 3.50 9.84
N GLY A 56 7.85 2.24 9.54
CA GLY A 56 7.66 1.17 10.52
C GLY A 56 6.19 0.92 10.88
N ALA A 57 5.98 -0.16 11.62
CA ALA A 57 4.65 -0.54 12.10
C ALA A 57 4.23 0.37 13.26
N LEU A 58 3.57 1.48 12.93
CA LEU A 58 3.01 2.40 13.90
C LEU A 58 1.89 1.71 14.70
N SER A 59 1.91 1.91 16.02
CA SER A 59 0.78 1.58 16.88
C SER A 59 -0.42 2.49 16.61
N PHE A 60 -1.62 2.05 17.01
CA PHE A 60 -2.82 2.87 16.88
C PHE A 60 -2.68 4.25 17.54
N LYS A 61 -2.07 4.31 18.72
CA LYS A 61 -1.84 5.58 19.43
C LYS A 61 -0.93 6.53 18.63
N GLN A 62 0.12 6.01 18.00
CA GLN A 62 0.99 6.82 17.14
C GLN A 62 0.25 7.34 15.91
N PHE A 63 -0.64 6.52 15.33
CA PHE A 63 -1.53 6.99 14.26
C PHE A 63 -2.47 8.10 14.72
N GLU A 64 -3.10 7.94 15.88
CA GLU A 64 -3.99 8.93 16.47
C GLU A 64 -3.25 10.26 16.70
N GLU A 65 -2.04 10.23 17.28
CA GLU A 65 -1.21 11.42 17.48
C GLU A 65 -0.85 12.14 16.16
N ILE A 66 -0.64 11.39 15.07
CA ILE A 66 -0.36 11.94 13.74
C ILE A 66 -1.62 12.55 13.10
N LEU A 67 -2.76 11.87 13.20
CA LEU A 67 -3.97 12.22 12.46
C LEU A 67 -4.86 13.22 13.19
N GLN A 68 -4.91 13.19 14.53
CA GLN A 68 -5.80 14.04 15.33
C GLN A 68 -5.67 15.54 15.00
N PRO A 69 -4.47 16.12 14.82
CA PRO A 69 -4.32 17.53 14.46
C PRO A 69 -4.77 17.88 13.04
N LEU A 70 -4.96 16.87 12.17
CA LEU A 70 -5.37 17.02 10.77
C LEU A 70 -6.88 16.88 10.57
N LEU A 71 -7.60 16.46 11.61
CA LEU A 71 -9.05 16.30 11.57
C LEU A 71 -9.76 17.64 11.87
N PRO A 72 -10.94 17.87 11.31
CA PRO A 72 -11.77 19.01 11.70
C PRO A 72 -12.11 18.94 13.19
N ALA A 73 -12.34 20.11 13.81
CA ALA A 73 -12.88 20.15 15.16
C ALA A 73 -14.23 19.41 15.20
N PRO A 74 -14.51 18.64 16.27
CA PRO A 74 -15.76 17.90 16.42
C PRO A 74 -16.98 18.83 16.46
#